data_AF-A0A2G9MYU4-F1
#
_entry.id   AF-A0A2G9MYU4-F1
#
_cell.length_a   1.000
_cell.length_b   1.000
_cell.length_c   1.000
_cell.angle_alpha   90.00
_cell.angle_beta   90.00
_cell.angle_gamma   90.00
#
_symmetry.space_group_name_H-M   'P 1'
#
loop_
_entity.id
_entity.type
_entity.pdbx_description
1 polymer ?
#
loop_
_entity_poly.entity_id
_entity_poly.type
_entity_poly.pdbx_seq_one_letter_code
_entity_poly.pdbx_strand_id
1 'polypeptide(L)' 'MGIFLIKNGDTVKIKLDEKVMFDQFTSNLEINDKLIGKRIQFIKQLANQRKIKIQFELIDRCENLAKENI' A
#
# COMPACT_ATOMS: atom_id res chain seq x y z
N MET A 1 14.12 12.28 -8.23
CA MET A 1 12.86 12.42 -7.47
C MET A 1 11.82 13.06 -8.39
N GLY A 2 10.79 12.32 -8.79
CA GLY A 2 9.68 12.83 -9.59
C GLY A 2 8.45 13.06 -8.72
N ILE A 3 7.64 14.07 -9.04
CA ILE A 3 6.32 14.28 -8.42
C ILE A 3 5.31 13.49 -9.25
N PHE A 4 4.65 12.51 -8.64
CA PHE A 4 3.55 11.78 -9.27
C PHE A 4 2.22 12.40 -8.83
N LEU A 5 1.50 13.01 -9.76
CA LEU A 5 0.17 13.53 -9.52
C LEU A 5 -0.86 12.39 -9.61
N ILE A 6 -1.36 11.94 -8.46
CA ILE A 6 -2.43 10.94 -8.37
C ILE A 6 -3.78 11.66 -8.38
N LYS A 7 -4.56 11.46 -9.45
CA LYS A 7 -5.89 12.05 -9.64
C LYS A 7 -6.99 11.12 -9.11
N ASN A 8 -8.19 11.67 -8.99
CA ASN A 8 -9.37 10.88 -8.61
C ASN A 8 -9.68 9.85 -9.69
N GLY A 9 -10.02 8.62 -9.29
CA GLY A 9 -10.28 7.52 -10.22
C GLY A 9 -9.04 6.79 -10.75
N ASP A 10 -7.83 7.28 -10.46
CA ASP A 10 -6.61 6.64 -10.92
C ASP A 10 -6.46 5.23 -10.35
N THR A 11 -5.76 4.38 -11.11
CA THR A 11 -5.31 3.08 -10.62
C THR A 11 -3.85 3.18 -10.18
N VAL A 12 -3.57 2.82 -8.94
CA VAL A 12 -2.22 2.85 -8.36
C VAL A 12 -1.80 1.43 -8.04
N LYS A 13 -0.66 1.01 -8.58
CA LYS A 13 -0.04 -0.28 -8.25
C LYS A 13 0.99 -0.08 -7.14
N ILE A 14 0.79 -0.75 -6.01
CA ILE A 14 1.69 -0.73 -4.87
C ILE A 14 2.41 -2.07 -4.81
N LYS A 15 3.73 -2.04 -4.96
CA LYS A 15 4.60 -3.21 -4.84
C LYS A 15 5.14 -3.30 -3.42
N LEU A 16 5.03 -4.47 -2.81
CA LEU A 16 5.50 -4.74 -1.45
C LEU A 16 6.43 -5.95 -1.49
N ASP A 17 7.51 -5.94 -0.72
CA ASP A 17 8.42 -7.08 -0.58
C ASP A 17 8.27 -7.83 0.76
N GLU A 18 7.39 -7.34 1.63
CA GLU A 18 7.07 -7.98 2.91
C GLU A 18 5.68 -8.62 2.85
N LYS A 19 5.65 -9.95 2.92
CA LYS A 19 4.40 -10.73 2.88
C LYS A 19 3.42 -10.32 3.98
N VAL A 20 3.91 -10.03 5.18
CA VAL A 20 3.05 -9.60 6.29
C VAL A 20 2.32 -8.30 5.96
N MET A 21 3.00 -7.32 5.37
CA MET A 21 2.36 -6.07 4.94
C MET A 21 1.35 -6.32 3.82
N PHE A 22 1.74 -7.12 2.82
CA PHE A 22 0.83 -7.50 1.73
C PHE A 22 -0.46 -8.14 2.26
N ASP A 23 -0.32 -9.10 3.19
CA ASP A 23 -1.45 -9.78 3.81
C ASP A 23 -2.32 -8.81 4.62
N GLN A 24 -1.74 -7.87 5.37
CA GLN A 24 -2.48 -6.85 6.13
C GLN A 24 -3.28 -5.87 5.24
N PHE A 25 -2.76 -5.56 4.05
CA PHE A 25 -3.46 -4.67 3.11
C PHE A 25 -4.55 -5.38 2.32
N THR A 26 -4.30 -6.63 1.91
CA THR A 26 -5.17 -7.41 1.01
C THR A 26 -6.17 -8.28 1.74
N SER A 27 -5.84 -8.76 2.93
CA SER A 27 -6.71 -9.60 3.74
C SER A 27 -7.40 -8.77 4.83
N ASN A 28 -8.59 -9.20 5.25
CA ASN A 28 -9.25 -8.65 6.45
C ASN A 28 -8.65 -9.23 7.74
N LEU A 29 -7.35 -9.54 7.74
CA LEU A 29 -6.67 -10.07 8.92
C LEU A 29 -6.68 -9.03 10.02
N GLU A 30 -6.89 -9.51 11.24
CA GLU A 30 -6.92 -8.65 12.41
C GLU A 30 -5.51 -8.14 12.72
N ILE A 31 -5.35 -6.83 12.70
CA ILE A 31 -4.08 -6.17 12.99
C ILE A 31 -4.06 -5.87 14.48
N ASN A 32 -3.30 -6.66 15.24
CA ASN A 32 -3.17 -6.49 16.69
C ASN A 32 -2.58 -5.12 17.07
N ASP A 33 -1.75 -4.55 16.19
CA ASP A 33 -1.19 -3.22 16.39
C ASP A 33 -2.21 -2.12 16.04
N LYS A 34 -2.67 -1.39 17.06
CA LYS A 34 -3.65 -0.31 16.92
C LYS A 34 -3.16 0.85 16.04
N LEU A 35 -1.86 1.14 16.03
CA LEU A 35 -1.30 2.21 15.21
C LEU A 35 -1.32 1.80 13.73
N ILE A 36 -0.84 0.59 13.42
CA ILE A 36 -0.86 0.05 12.06
C ILE A 36 -2.29 -0.07 11.54
N GLY A 37 -3.22 -0.60 12.35
CA GLY A 37 -4.63 -0.70 11.98
C GLY A 37 -5.25 0.65 11.59
N LYS A 38 -4.99 1.70 12.39
CA LYS A 38 -5.45 3.07 12.08
C LYS A 38 -4.87 3.62 10.78
N ARG A 39 -3.59 3.37 10.50
CA ARG A 39 -2.93 3.83 9.26
C ARG A 39 -3.52 3.14 8.03
N ILE A 40 -3.73 1.84 8.08
CA ILE A 40 -4.35 1.09 6.97
C ILE A 40 -5.79 1.55 6.75
N GLN A 41 -6.56 1.74 7.83
CA GLN A 41 -7.92 2.25 7.74
C GLN A 41 -7.95 3.65 7.07
N PHE A 42 -7.04 4.55 7.45
CA PHE A 42 -6.92 5.87 6.85
C PHE A 42 -6.61 5.79 5.35
N ILE A 43 -5.65 4.94 4.94
CA ILE A 43 -5.31 4.74 3.53
C ILE A 43 -6.52 4.22 2.74
N LYS A 44 -7.24 3.23 3.26
CA LYS A 44 -8.46 2.68 2.63
C LYS A 44 -9.55 3.75 2.49
N GLN A 45 -9.76 4.59 3.51
CA GLN A 45 -10.72 5.69 3.44
C GLN A 45 -10.33 6.73 2.38
N LEU A 46 -9.06 7.14 2.36
CA LEU A 46 -8.55 8.10 1.37
C LEU A 46 -8.73 7.58 -0.07
N ALA A 47 -8.39 6.31 -0.29
CA ALA A 47 -8.56 5.65 -1.58
C ALA A 47 -10.04 5.64 -2.01
N ASN A 48 -10.93 5.26 -1.09
CA ASN A 48 -12.38 5.26 -1.35
C ASN A 48 -12.93 6.66 -1.68
N GLN A 49 -12.57 7.68 -0.89
CA GLN A 49 -13.02 9.07 -1.11
C GLN A 49 -12.63 9.59 -2.50
N ARG A 50 -11.43 9.24 -2.97
CA ARG A 50 -10.91 9.66 -4.29
C ARG A 50 -11.22 8.66 -5.41
N LYS A 51 -11.93 7.57 -5.11
CA LYS A 51 -12.18 6.45 -6.04
C LYS A 51 -10.89 5.88 -6.65
N ILE A 52 -9.78 5.94 -5.91
CA ILE A 52 -8.50 5.39 -6.35
C ILE A 52 -8.58 3.88 -6.26
N LYS A 53 -8.27 3.20 -7.37
CA LYS A 53 -8.19 1.74 -7.42
C LYS A 53 -6.78 1.31 -7.06
N ILE A 54 -6.60 0.75 -5.86
CA ILE A 54 -5.30 0.24 -5.43
C ILE A 54 -5.16 -1.23 -5.85
N GLN A 55 -4.03 -1.55 -6.47
CA GLN A 55 -3.62 -2.92 -6.80
C GLN A 55 -2.35 -3.24 -6.02
N PHE A 56 -2.39 -4.27 -5.19
CA PHE A 56 -1.21 -4.74 -4.46
C PHE A 56 -0.54 -5.87 -5.23
N GLU A 57 0.78 -5.85 -5.25
CA GLU A 57 1.63 -6.87 -5.84
C GLU A 57 2.75 -7.20 -4.86
N LEU A 58 2.90 -8.49 -4.51
CA LEU A 58 4.06 -8.97 -3.76
C LEU A 58 5.21 -9.16 -4.75
N ILE A 59 6.37 -8.57 -4.47
CA ILE A 59 7.59 -8.67 -5.26
C ILE A 59 8.72 -9.25 -4.42
N ASP A 60 9.78 -9.72 -5.08
CA ASP A 60 10.97 -10.15 -4.36
C ASP A 60 11.70 -8.94 -3.76
N ARG A 61 12.39 -9.15 -2.62
CA ARG A 61 13.14 -8.09 -1.93
C ARG A 61 14.19 -7.45 -2.83
N CYS A 62 14.82 -8.23 -3.70
CA CYS A 62 15.81 -7.75 -4.66
C CYS A 62 15.21 -6.87 -5.77
N GLU A 63 13.89 -6.94 -5.99
CA GLU A 63 13.18 -6.10 -6.97
C GLU A 63 12.70 -4.78 -6.35
N ASN A 64 12.76 -4.65 -5.01
CA ASN A 64 12.36 -3.44 -4.32
C ASN A 64 13.49 -2.40 -4.30
N LEU A 65 13.58 -1.63 -5.39
CA LEU A 65 14.53 -0.52 -5.54
C LEU A 65 14.42 0.54 -4.43
N ALA A 66 13.29 0.61 -3.71
CA ALA A 66 13.11 1.53 -2.59
C ALA A 66 13.92 1.13 -1.34
N LYS A 67 14.33 -0.14 -1.23
CA LYS A 67 15.19 -0.63 -0.13
C LYS A 67 16.69 -0.53 -0.44
N GLU A 68 17.08 -0.31 -1.69
CA GLU A 68 18.51 -0.21 -2.07
C GLU A 68 19.22 1.04 -1.51
N ASN A 69 18.48 2.00 -0.92
CA ASN A 69 19.02 3.29 -0.46
C ASN A 69 18.62 3.67 0.99
N ILE A 70 18.33 2.68 1.85
CA ILE A 70 18.06 2.90 3.29
C ILE A 70 19.21 2.39 4.14
#